data_AF-A0A1F3SDR7-F1
#
_entry.id   AF-A0A1F3SDR7-F1
#
_cell.length_a   1.000
_cell.length_b   1.000
_cell.length_c   1.000
_cell.angle_alpha   90.00
_cell.angle_beta   90.00
_cell.angle_gamma   90.00
#
_symmetry.space_group_name_H-M   'P 1'
#
loop_
_entity.id
_entity.type
_entity.pdbx_description
1 polymer ?
#
loop_
_entity_poly.entity_id
_entity_poly.type
_entity_poly.pdbx_seq_one_letter_code
_entity_poly.pdbx_strand_id
1 'polypeptide(L)' 'MSLKESINNLKFDARMVDINLRNQTLSKDDLKKYLDKLPDLKLACLVVEIENSDNEDMNGSSF' A
#
# COMPACT_ATOMS: atom_id res chain seq x y z
N MET A 1 17.14 1.98 -19.62
CA MET A 1 17.29 1.22 -18.37
C MET A 1 18.76 0.99 -18.07
N SER A 2 19.32 1.82 -17.19
CA SER A 2 20.67 1.61 -16.65
C SER A 2 20.63 0.77 -15.37
N LEU A 3 21.74 0.13 -14.97
CA LEU A 3 21.83 -0.59 -13.70
C LEU A 3 21.43 0.30 -12.49
N LYS A 4 21.86 1.57 -12.52
CA LYS A 4 21.51 2.56 -11.49
C LYS A 4 20.02 2.80 -11.41
N GLU A 5 19.35 2.88 -12.55
CA GLU A 5 17.90 3.05 -12.66
C GLU A 5 17.16 1.81 -12.15
N SER A 6 17.63 0.60 -12.48
CA SER A 6 17.08 -0.66 -11.97
C SER A 6 17.19 -0.76 -10.44
N ILE A 7 18.34 -0.39 -9.87
CA ILE A 7 18.52 -0.36 -8.40
C ILE A 7 17.56 0.64 -7.75
N ASN A 8 17.41 1.83 -8.34
CA ASN A 8 16.48 2.83 -7.83
C ASN A 8 15.01 2.37 -7.88
N ASN A 9 14.65 1.50 -8.82
CA ASN A 9 13.29 0.97 -8.94
C ASN A 9 12.98 -0.15 -7.94
N LEU A 10 14.00 -0.80 -7.34
CA LEU A 10 13.79 -1.83 -6.30
C LEU A 10 13.05 -1.30 -5.08
N LYS A 11 13.08 0.02 -4.83
CA LYS A 11 12.34 0.62 -3.71
C LYS A 11 10.83 0.47 -3.85
N PHE A 12 10.34 0.28 -5.08
CA PHE A 12 8.93 0.04 -5.40
C PHE A 12 8.58 -1.45 -5.54
N ASP A 13 9.53 -2.37 -5.28
CA ASP A 13 9.25 -3.81 -5.26
C ASP A 13 8.24 -4.13 -4.15
N ALA A 14 7.18 -4.85 -4.47
CA ALA A 14 6.06 -5.12 -3.56
C ALA A 14 6.51 -5.73 -2.21
N ARG A 15 7.59 -6.52 -2.20
CA ARG A 15 8.11 -7.15 -0.97
C ARG A 15 8.81 -6.14 -0.06
N MET A 16 9.26 -5.01 -0.61
CA MET A 16 10.06 -4.00 0.06
C MET A 16 9.29 -2.70 0.35
N VAL A 17 8.14 -2.48 -0.31
CA VAL A 17 7.32 -1.26 -0.15
C VAL A 17 7.03 -0.97 1.32
N ASP A 18 6.56 -1.95 2.09
CA ASP A 18 6.21 -1.74 3.50
C ASP A 18 7.40 -1.29 4.35
N ILE A 19 8.56 -1.92 4.16
CA ILE A 19 9.79 -1.59 4.87
C ILE A 19 10.29 -0.21 4.43
N ASN A 20 10.24 0.10 3.14
CA ASN A 20 10.70 1.38 2.60
C ASN A 20 9.81 2.56 3.02
N LEU A 21 8.50 2.33 3.19
CA LEU A 21 7.57 3.31 3.76
C LEU A 21 7.85 3.56 5.24
N ARG A 22 8.09 2.50 6.02
CA ARG A 22 8.44 2.62 7.46
C ARG A 22 9.77 3.34 7.67
N ASN A 23 10.76 3.04 6.83
CA ASN A 23 12.09 3.65 6.91
C ASN A 23 12.17 5.03 6.25
N GLN A 24 11.05 5.55 5.71
CA GLN A 24 10.97 6.84 5.01
C GLN A 24 11.88 6.96 3.76
N THR A 25 12.42 5.83 3.27
CA THR A 25 13.17 5.74 2.01
C THR A 25 12.27 5.89 0.78
N LEU A 26 10.97 5.61 0.96
CA LEU A 26 9.91 5.83 -0.02
C LEU A 26 8.77 6.61 0.65
N SER A 27 8.28 7.66 0.01
CA SER A 27 7.09 8.38 0.46
C SER A 27 5.82 7.78 -0.16
N LYS A 28 4.67 7.94 0.52
CA LYS A 28 3.36 7.52 -0.01
C LYS A 28 3.02 8.24 -1.32
N ASP A 29 3.39 9.51 -1.44
CA ASP A 29 3.15 10.31 -2.64
C ASP A 29 4.00 9.84 -3.84
N ASP A 30 5.25 9.46 -3.60
CA ASP A 30 6.12 8.92 -4.65
C ASP A 30 5.67 7.53 -5.11
N LEU A 31 5.21 6.70 -4.17
CA LEU A 31 4.61 5.40 -4.50
C LEU A 31 3.36 5.59 -5.35
N LYS A 32 2.46 6.52 -4.98
CA LYS A 32 1.25 6.81 -5.76
C LYS A 32 1.58 7.28 -7.17
N LYS A 33 2.50 8.24 -7.32
CA LYS A 33 2.98 8.71 -8.63
C LYS A 33 3.61 7.60 -9.47
N TYR A 34 4.27 6.62 -8.85
CA TYR A 34 4.83 5.47 -9.55
C TYR A 34 3.73 4.52 -10.05
N LEU A 35 2.75 4.21 -9.20
CA LEU A 35 1.61 3.37 -9.58
C LEU A 35 0.73 4.03 -10.65
N ASP A 36 0.54 5.34 -10.62
CA ASP A 36 -0.21 6.07 -11.64
C ASP A 36 0.45 6.02 -13.02
N LYS A 37 1.76 5.76 -13.09
CA LYS A 37 2.49 5.52 -14.35
C LYS A 37 2.36 4.07 -14.87
N LEU A 38 1.84 3.16 -14.04
CA LEU A 38 1.68 1.74 -14.33
C LEU A 38 0.18 1.38 -14.28
N PRO A 39 -0.60 1.81 -15.29
CA PRO A 39 -2.05 1.63 -15.29
C PRO A 39 -2.49 0.16 -15.30
N ASP A 40 -1.64 -0.74 -15.81
CA ASP A 40 -1.78 -2.19 -15.79
C ASP A 40 -1.62 -2.77 -14.39
N LEU A 41 -0.61 -2.30 -13.64
CA LEU A 41 -0.32 -2.75 -12.29
C LEU A 41 -1.43 -2.32 -11.32
N LYS A 42 -2.02 -1.14 -11.53
CA LYS A 42 -3.18 -0.66 -10.76
C LYS A 42 -4.38 -1.61 -10.87
N LEU A 43 -4.58 -2.23 -12.03
CA LEU A 43 -5.65 -3.22 -12.24
C LEU A 43 -5.33 -4.58 -11.62
N ALA A 44 -4.04 -4.92 -11.46
CA ALA A 44 -3.58 -6.18 -10.86
C ALA A 44 -3.51 -6.13 -9.32
N CYS A 45 -3.52 -4.94 -8.70
CA CYS A 45 -3.63 -4.79 -7.26
C CYS A 45 -5.07 -5.08 -6.81
N LEU A 46 -5.30 -6.30 -6.31
CA LEU A 46 -6.54 -6.68 -5.65
C LEU A 46 -6.66 -5.86 -4.35
N VAL A 47 -7.52 -4.85 -4.35
CA VAL A 47 -7.86 -4.11 -3.13
C VAL A 47 -8.75 -5.04 -2.30
N VAL A 48 -8.14 -5.79 -1.37
CA VAL A 48 -8.90 -6.53 -0.37
C VAL A 48 -9.29 -5.55 0.72
N GLU A 49 -10.51 -5.05 0.67
CA GLU A 49 -11.13 -4.36 1.80
C GLU A 49 -11.48 -5.44 2.84
N ILE A 50 -10.60 -5.64 3.81
CA ILE A 50 -10.94 -6.43 5.00
C ILE A 50 -11.86 -5.52 5.82
N GLU A 51 -13.18 -5.75 5.75
CA GLU A 51 -14.13 -5.16 6.68
C GLU A 51 -13.75 -5.61 8.09
N ASN A 52 -13.09 -4.74 8.85
CA ASN A 52 -12.98 -4.91 10.30
C ASN A 52 -14.39 -4.74 10.87
N SER A 53 -15.10 -5.84 11.05
CA SER A 53 -16.35 -5.88 11.81
C SER A 53 -16.04 -5.78 13.31
N ASP A 54 -15.49 -4.64 13.72
CA ASP A 54 -15.43 -4.22 15.12
C ASP A 54 -16.54 -3.19 15.32
N ASN A 55 -17.68 -3.62 15.85
CA ASN A 55 -18.68 -2.74 16.50
C ASN A 55 -19.35 -3.59 17.60
N GLU A 56 -18.83 -3.55 18.82
CA GLU A 56 -19.12 -2.57 19.87
C GLU A 56 -20.43 -2.87 20.62
N ASP A 57 -20.25 -3.18 21.91
CA ASP A 57 -21.26 -3.34 22.94
C ASP A 57 -22.21 -2.14 22.99
N MET A 58 -23.52 -2.39 22.88
CA MET A 58 -24.54 -1.43 23.31
C MET A 58 -25.54 -2.09 24.26
N ASN A 59 -25.37 -1.73 25.53
CA ASN A 59 -26.28 -1.88 26.66
C ASN A 59 -27.76 -1.75 26.26
N GLY A 60 -28.52 -2.83 26.46
CA GLY A 60 -29.97 -2.83 26.43
C GLY A 60 -30.53 -3.44 27.72
N SER A 61 -30.52 -2.68 28.81
CA SER A 61 -31.38 -2.94 29.96
C SER A 61 -32.84 -2.89 29.51
N SER A 62 -33.56 -4.00 29.60
CA SER A 62 -35.01 -4.02 29.41
C SER A 62 -35.67 -4.60 30.66
N PHE A 63 -36.72 -3.92 31.09
CA PHE A 63 -37.58 -4.15 32.25
C PHE A 63 -38.10 -5.58 32.40
#